data_AF-A0A7X5SBE6-F1
#
_entry.id   AF-A0A7X5SBE6-F1
#
_cell.length_a   1.000
_cell.length_b   1.000
_cell.length_c   1.000
_cell.angle_alpha   90.00
_cell.angle_beta   90.00
_cell.angle_gamma   90.00
#
_symmetry.space_group_name_H-M   'P 1'
#
loop_
_entity.id
_entity.type
_entity.pdbx_description
1 polymer ?
#
loop_
_entity_poly.entity_id
_entity_poly.type
_entity_poly.pdbx_seq_one_letter_code
_entity_poly.pdbx_strand_id
1 'polypeptide(L)'
;VLDPLVAQRDELVHQHSNTNIPKLIGLAREYEVTGDAASGAAARFFWHTVTDHHTYVIGGNGDREYFQQPDSISKFLTEQTCEHCASYNMLKLTRHLYQWGPQAEFFDYYERTLLNHVMAQQHPRTGMFTYMTPMLAGEARAWSSPFDDFWCCVGSGMEAHAQFGDSIYWQDGQGVYVNLYVPSSVRDAAGLDMTL
;
A
#
# COMPACT_ATOMS: atom_id res chain seq x y z
N VAL A 1 6.23 -18.63 -5.24
CA VAL A 1 6.36 -17.30 -4.58
C VAL A 1 6.10 -17.40 -3.09
N LEU A 2 5.05 -18.10 -2.62
CA LEU A 2 4.75 -18.15 -1.18
C LEU A 2 5.75 -18.99 -0.36
N ASP A 3 6.19 -20.16 -0.85
CA ASP A 3 7.10 -21.02 -0.06
C ASP A 3 8.41 -20.32 0.37
N PRO A 4 9.09 -19.55 -0.49
CA PRO A 4 10.22 -18.73 -0.06
C PRO A 4 9.87 -17.74 1.05
N LEU A 5 8.73 -17.04 0.93
CA LEU A 5 8.30 -16.04 1.91
C LEU A 5 7.90 -16.65 3.25
N VAL A 6 7.26 -17.82 3.24
CA VAL A 6 7.00 -18.63 4.44
C VAL A 6 8.31 -19.06 5.10
N ALA A 7 9.31 -19.40 4.29
CA ALA A 7 10.66 -19.69 4.75
C ALA A 7 11.54 -18.45 4.97
N GLN A 8 10.94 -17.24 4.98
CA GLN A 8 11.60 -15.95 5.21
C GLN A 8 12.80 -15.68 4.28
N ARG A 9 12.64 -15.98 2.99
CA ARG A 9 13.61 -15.67 1.95
C ARG A 9 13.03 -14.67 0.95
N ASP A 10 13.78 -13.60 0.71
CA ASP A 10 13.49 -12.67 -0.38
C ASP A 10 13.93 -13.28 -1.71
N GLU A 11 12.96 -13.89 -2.41
CA GLU A 11 13.09 -14.35 -3.79
C GLU A 11 12.11 -13.59 -4.69
N LEU A 12 11.92 -12.28 -4.42
CA LEU A 12 10.96 -11.43 -5.13
C LEU A 12 11.46 -10.93 -6.49
N VAL A 13 12.77 -10.98 -6.75
CA VAL A 13 13.36 -10.47 -8.00
C VAL A 13 12.64 -11.05 -9.22
N HIS A 14 12.25 -10.18 -10.16
CA HIS A 14 11.47 -10.53 -11.36
C HIS A 14 10.09 -11.11 -11.12
N GLN A 15 9.60 -11.12 -9.88
CA GLN A 15 8.21 -11.40 -9.58
C GLN A 15 7.38 -10.13 -9.82
N HIS A 16 6.22 -10.29 -10.45
CA HIS A 16 5.28 -9.18 -10.63
C HIS A 16 4.74 -8.76 -9.27
N SER A 17 4.92 -7.48 -8.92
CA SER A 17 4.62 -6.96 -7.59
C SER A 17 3.14 -7.10 -7.23
N ASN A 18 2.27 -6.44 -8.00
CA ASN A 18 0.83 -6.43 -7.74
C ASN A 18 0.17 -7.83 -7.86
N THR A 19 0.78 -8.78 -8.58
CA THR A 19 0.32 -10.17 -8.59
C THR A 19 0.51 -10.85 -7.22
N ASN A 20 1.56 -10.49 -6.48
CA ASN A 20 1.94 -11.19 -5.26
C ASN A 20 1.42 -10.54 -3.99
N ILE A 21 1.34 -9.21 -3.91
CA ILE A 21 0.85 -8.52 -2.70
C ILE A 21 -0.54 -9.01 -2.26
N PRO A 22 -1.54 -9.20 -3.15
CA PRO A 22 -2.84 -9.77 -2.79
C PRO A 22 -2.78 -11.19 -2.22
N LYS A 23 -1.80 -12.01 -2.62
CA LYS A 23 -1.60 -13.34 -2.04
C LYS A 23 -1.17 -13.24 -0.59
N LEU A 24 -0.35 -12.24 -0.24
CA LEU A 24 0.09 -11.99 1.13
C LEU A 24 -1.00 -11.33 1.98
N ILE A 25 -1.88 -10.52 1.38
CA ILE A 25 -3.15 -10.15 2.04
C ILE A 25 -3.98 -11.41 2.32
N GLY A 26 -4.02 -12.36 1.39
CA GLY A 26 -4.63 -13.68 1.59
C GLY A 26 -4.04 -14.44 2.80
N LEU A 27 -2.72 -14.53 2.91
CA LEU A 27 -2.06 -15.16 4.06
C LEU A 27 -2.31 -14.39 5.36
N ALA A 28 -2.36 -13.06 5.31
CA ALA A 28 -2.73 -12.25 6.46
C ALA A 28 -4.16 -12.59 6.93
N ARG A 29 -5.10 -12.70 5.99
CA ARG A 29 -6.47 -13.08 6.32
C ARG A 29 -6.60 -14.53 6.78
N GLU A 30 -5.80 -15.44 6.24
CA GLU A 30 -5.71 -16.82 6.69
C GLU A 30 -5.29 -16.88 8.16
N TYR A 31 -4.21 -16.19 8.55
CA TYR A 31 -3.78 -16.10 9.94
C TYR A 31 -4.88 -15.58 10.87
N GLU A 32 -5.61 -14.54 10.46
CA GLU A 32 -6.71 -13.97 11.27
C GLU A 32 -7.85 -14.95 11.53
N VAL A 33 -8.13 -15.87 10.60
CA VAL A 33 -9.26 -16.79 10.68
C VAL A 33 -8.87 -18.14 11.27
N THR A 34 -7.63 -18.60 11.03
CA THR A 34 -7.17 -19.94 11.41
C THR A 34 -6.17 -19.94 12.56
N GLY A 35 -5.48 -18.82 12.80
CA GLY A 35 -4.34 -18.73 13.70
C GLY A 35 -3.05 -19.34 13.13
N ASP A 36 -2.96 -19.64 11.83
CA ASP A 36 -1.74 -20.20 11.24
C ASP A 36 -0.55 -19.22 11.30
N ALA A 37 0.34 -19.46 12.26
CA ALA A 37 1.49 -18.61 12.52
C ALA A 37 2.45 -18.53 11.31
N ALA A 38 2.51 -19.55 10.46
CA ALA A 38 3.36 -19.52 9.27
C ALA A 38 2.86 -18.49 8.24
N SER A 39 1.56 -18.46 7.99
CA SER A 39 0.92 -17.46 7.13
C SER A 39 1.10 -16.03 7.66
N GLY A 40 0.89 -15.82 8.97
CA GLY A 40 1.10 -14.51 9.60
C GLY A 40 2.56 -14.05 9.53
N ALA A 41 3.50 -14.96 9.77
CA ALA A 41 4.94 -14.69 9.67
C ALA A 41 5.36 -14.35 8.23
N ALA A 42 4.82 -15.03 7.22
CA ALA A 42 5.09 -14.75 5.81
C ALA A 42 4.59 -13.36 5.39
N ALA A 43 3.38 -12.99 5.80
CA ALA A 43 2.79 -11.67 5.53
C ALA A 43 3.63 -10.54 6.14
N ARG A 44 4.05 -10.70 7.41
CA ARG A 44 4.92 -9.73 8.10
C ARG A 44 6.30 -9.64 7.45
N PHE A 45 6.92 -10.79 7.16
CA PHE A 45 8.23 -10.84 6.50
C PHE A 45 8.20 -10.14 5.14
N PHE A 46 7.19 -10.41 4.32
CA PHE A 46 7.02 -9.77 3.02
C PHE A 46 6.87 -8.25 3.15
N TRP A 47 6.05 -7.77 4.10
CA TRP A 47 5.85 -6.35 4.29
C TRP A 47 7.16 -5.63 4.59
N HIS A 48 7.91 -6.08 5.61
CA HIS A 48 9.21 -5.48 5.97
C HIS A 48 10.20 -5.56 4.80
N THR A 49 10.28 -6.72 4.14
CA THR A 49 11.17 -6.90 2.98
C THR A 49 10.89 -5.87 1.89
N VAL A 50 9.61 -5.67 1.53
CA VAL A 50 9.24 -4.73 0.48
C VAL A 50 9.46 -3.28 0.92
N THR A 51 9.01 -2.89 2.12
CA THR A 51 9.13 -1.51 2.59
C THR A 51 10.55 -1.06 2.81
N ASP A 52 11.44 -1.98 3.21
CA ASP A 52 12.81 -1.67 3.59
C ASP A 52 13.76 -1.71 2.37
N HIS A 53 13.52 -2.63 1.43
CA HIS A 53 14.49 -2.92 0.35
C HIS A 53 13.99 -2.65 -1.07
N HIS A 54 12.67 -2.51 -1.28
CA HIS A 54 12.07 -2.42 -2.63
C HIS A 54 11.21 -1.17 -2.86
N THR A 55 11.07 -0.30 -1.85
CA THR A 55 10.15 0.84 -1.88
C THR A 55 10.87 2.16 -2.15
N TYR A 56 10.36 2.93 -3.12
CA TYR A 56 10.78 4.30 -3.41
C TYR A 56 10.27 5.28 -2.36
N VAL A 57 10.83 6.50 -2.35
CA VAL A 57 10.50 7.54 -1.37
C VAL A 57 8.99 7.89 -1.31
N ILE A 58 8.25 7.71 -2.40
CA ILE A 58 6.80 7.96 -2.43
C ILE A 58 5.97 6.82 -1.82
N GLY A 59 6.59 5.71 -1.39
CA GLY A 59 5.92 4.53 -0.82
C GLY A 59 5.62 3.40 -1.83
N GLY A 60 5.69 3.70 -3.12
CA GLY A 60 5.53 2.72 -4.20
C GLY A 60 6.73 1.81 -4.42
N ASN A 61 6.53 0.74 -5.18
CA ASN A 61 7.57 -0.24 -5.50
C ASN A 61 7.45 -0.71 -6.97
N GLY A 62 8.48 -1.41 -7.41
CA GLY A 62 8.53 -2.02 -8.73
C GLY A 62 8.90 -1.06 -9.87
N ASP A 63 9.42 -1.66 -10.93
CA ASP A 63 9.68 -1.03 -12.22
C ASP A 63 9.13 -1.96 -13.31
N ARG A 64 8.34 -1.40 -14.23
CA ARG A 64 7.58 -2.17 -15.22
C ARG A 64 6.73 -3.27 -14.59
N GLU A 65 6.19 -3.01 -13.40
CA GLU A 65 5.37 -3.93 -12.57
C GLU A 65 6.12 -5.05 -11.83
N TYR A 66 7.44 -5.16 -11.99
CA TYR A 66 8.25 -6.22 -11.38
C TYR A 66 9.15 -5.68 -10.27
N PHE A 67 9.35 -6.50 -9.24
CA PHE A 67 10.40 -6.26 -8.27
C PHE A 67 11.78 -6.41 -8.92
N GLN A 68 12.68 -5.53 -8.52
CA GLN A 68 14.08 -5.54 -8.96
C GLN A 68 14.94 -6.17 -7.87
N GLN A 69 16.26 -6.09 -8.00
CA GLN A 69 17.15 -6.50 -6.90
C GLN A 69 16.88 -5.62 -5.66
N PRO A 70 16.91 -6.18 -4.44
CA PRO A 70 16.80 -5.38 -3.23
C PRO A 70 17.91 -4.33 -3.19
N ASP A 71 17.63 -3.19 -2.54
CA ASP A 71 18.57 -2.07 -2.35
C ASP A 71 19.15 -1.49 -3.66
N SER A 72 18.43 -1.69 -4.78
CA SER A 72 18.89 -1.28 -6.11
C SER A 72 17.97 -0.30 -6.82
N ILE A 73 16.87 0.11 -6.18
CA ILE A 73 15.81 0.97 -6.76
C ILE A 73 16.33 2.26 -7.41
N SER A 74 17.45 2.81 -6.94
CA SER A 74 18.10 3.99 -7.54
C SER A 74 18.60 3.76 -8.97
N LYS A 75 18.81 2.51 -9.38
CA LYS A 75 19.18 2.12 -10.75
C LYS A 75 17.97 1.97 -11.67
N PHE A 76 16.76 2.02 -11.11
CA PHE A 76 15.50 1.79 -11.81
C PHE A 76 14.60 3.03 -11.73
N LEU A 77 15.15 4.22 -11.91
CA LEU A 77 14.37 5.45 -12.04
C LEU A 77 13.92 5.60 -13.50
N THR A 78 12.80 4.97 -13.86
CA THR A 78 12.33 4.90 -15.25
C THR A 78 10.92 5.48 -15.43
N GLU A 79 10.43 5.45 -16.66
CA GLU A 79 9.09 5.88 -17.05
C GLU A 79 7.97 4.92 -16.59
N GLN A 80 8.32 3.75 -16.04
CA GLN A 80 7.35 2.73 -15.60
C GLN A 80 7.53 2.30 -14.14
N THR A 81 8.05 3.18 -13.30
CA THR A 81 8.15 2.92 -11.86
C THR A 81 6.81 3.07 -11.16
N CYS A 82 6.66 2.36 -10.04
CA CYS A 82 5.62 2.59 -9.05
C CYS A 82 4.19 2.50 -9.63
N GLU A 83 3.79 1.27 -10.01
CA GLU A 83 2.40 0.94 -10.30
C GLU A 83 1.50 1.25 -9.08
N HIS A 84 0.36 1.92 -9.29
CA HIS A 84 -0.56 2.28 -8.21
C HIS A 84 -1.14 1.08 -7.45
N CYS A 85 -1.55 0.01 -8.16
CA CYS A 85 -2.18 -1.14 -7.51
C CYS A 85 -1.26 -1.79 -6.46
N ALA A 86 0.05 -1.80 -6.69
CA ALA A 86 1.01 -2.32 -5.72
C ALA A 86 0.96 -1.53 -4.40
N SER A 87 0.98 -0.20 -4.47
CA SER A 87 0.85 0.66 -3.30
C SER A 87 -0.49 0.52 -2.61
N TYR A 88 -1.58 0.49 -3.38
CA TYR A 88 -2.92 0.27 -2.86
C TYR A 88 -3.02 -1.04 -2.06
N ASN A 89 -2.49 -2.13 -2.61
CA ASN A 89 -2.49 -3.42 -1.92
C ASN A 89 -1.48 -3.47 -0.75
N MET A 90 -0.35 -2.76 -0.82
CA MET A 90 0.54 -2.62 0.33
C MET A 90 -0.14 -1.88 1.49
N LEU A 91 -0.94 -0.85 1.22
CA LEU A 91 -1.74 -0.18 2.26
C LEU A 91 -2.77 -1.13 2.88
N LYS A 92 -3.44 -1.97 2.09
CA LYS A 92 -4.32 -3.03 2.62
C LYS A 92 -3.58 -4.01 3.52
N LEU A 93 -2.43 -4.52 3.08
CA LEU A 93 -1.61 -5.42 3.89
C LEU A 93 -1.16 -4.74 5.21
N THR A 94 -0.77 -3.47 5.13
CA THR A 94 -0.38 -2.66 6.29
C THR A 94 -1.49 -2.61 7.35
N ARG A 95 -2.76 -2.43 6.92
CA ARG A 95 -3.91 -2.44 7.83
C ARG A 95 -4.08 -3.78 8.56
N HIS A 96 -3.91 -4.90 7.86
CA HIS A 96 -3.95 -6.22 8.50
C HIS A 96 -2.87 -6.35 9.58
N LEU A 97 -1.61 -6.02 9.24
CA LEU A 97 -0.50 -6.13 10.20
C LEU A 97 -0.68 -5.19 11.40
N TYR A 98 -1.16 -3.98 11.17
CA TYR A 98 -1.45 -3.01 12.23
C TYR A 98 -2.54 -3.52 13.19
N GLN A 99 -3.57 -4.19 12.66
CA GLN A 99 -4.63 -4.77 13.49
C GLN A 99 -4.11 -5.82 14.49
N TRP A 100 -3.06 -6.56 14.15
CA TRP A 100 -2.52 -7.61 15.02
C TRP A 100 -1.64 -7.06 16.15
N GLY A 101 -1.13 -5.84 15.98
CA GLY A 101 -0.22 -5.21 16.91
C GLY A 101 0.11 -3.79 16.45
N PRO A 102 -0.62 -2.78 16.94
CA PRO A 102 -0.41 -1.38 16.56
C PRO A 102 1.02 -0.93 16.82
N GLN A 103 1.73 -0.57 15.75
CA GLN A 103 3.08 -0.02 15.79
C GLN A 103 3.16 1.17 14.84
N ALA A 104 3.88 2.22 15.24
CA ALA A 104 3.98 3.47 14.49
C ALA A 104 4.55 3.25 13.08
N GLU A 105 5.50 2.33 12.91
CA GLU A 105 6.15 2.04 11.62
C GLU A 105 5.15 1.72 10.48
N PHE A 106 4.04 1.05 10.81
CA PHE A 106 3.02 0.72 9.83
C PHE A 106 2.35 1.99 9.30
N PHE A 107 2.05 2.93 10.19
CA PHE A 107 1.38 4.18 9.81
C PHE A 107 2.35 5.26 9.31
N ASP A 108 3.64 5.20 9.66
CA ASP A 108 4.68 5.97 8.99
C ASP A 108 4.77 5.60 7.50
N TYR A 109 4.73 4.30 7.18
CA TYR A 109 4.65 3.82 5.80
C TYR A 109 3.29 4.15 5.16
N TYR A 110 2.20 3.94 5.89
CA TYR A 110 0.85 4.18 5.39
C TYR A 110 0.66 5.65 4.98
N GLU A 111 0.99 6.59 5.86
CA GLU A 111 0.89 8.03 5.61
C GLU A 111 1.76 8.45 4.42
N ARG A 112 3.03 8.03 4.41
CA ARG A 112 3.95 8.33 3.30
C ARG A 112 3.39 7.87 1.96
N THR A 113 2.90 6.63 1.89
CA THR A 113 2.39 6.04 0.65
C THR A 113 1.04 6.65 0.24
N LEU A 114 0.17 6.90 1.21
CA LEU A 114 -1.14 7.52 1.00
C LEU A 114 -0.99 8.92 0.38
N LEU A 115 -0.18 9.78 1.01
CA LEU A 115 -0.05 11.18 0.60
C LEU A 115 0.76 11.32 -0.70
N ASN A 116 1.86 10.57 -0.84
CA ASN A 116 2.80 10.81 -1.94
C ASN A 116 2.49 9.99 -3.20
N HIS A 117 1.82 8.84 -3.09
CA HIS A 117 1.56 7.98 -4.24
C HIS A 117 0.06 7.80 -4.51
N VAL A 118 -0.73 7.40 -3.51
CA VAL A 118 -2.17 7.12 -3.71
C VAL A 118 -2.98 8.40 -3.99
N MET A 119 -2.84 9.43 -3.15
CA MET A 119 -3.55 10.70 -3.37
C MET A 119 -3.07 11.38 -4.65
N ALA A 120 -1.77 11.33 -4.92
CA ALA A 120 -1.19 11.88 -6.13
C ALA A 120 -1.61 11.12 -7.41
N GLN A 121 -2.20 9.92 -7.29
CA GLN A 121 -2.56 9.09 -8.43
C GLN A 121 -3.77 9.60 -9.22
N GLN A 122 -4.60 10.46 -8.62
CA GLN A 122 -5.71 11.10 -9.33
C GLN A 122 -5.34 12.52 -9.76
N HIS A 123 -5.61 12.85 -11.02
CA HIS A 123 -5.41 14.20 -11.53
C HIS A 123 -6.47 15.14 -10.92
N PRO A 124 -6.07 16.18 -10.17
CA PRO A 124 -6.98 16.94 -9.31
C PRO A 124 -8.03 17.78 -10.06
N ARG A 125 -7.88 17.98 -11.37
CA ARG A 125 -8.84 18.74 -12.19
C ARG A 125 -9.72 17.88 -13.08
N THR A 126 -9.28 16.67 -13.42
CA THR A 126 -9.99 15.82 -14.40
C THR A 126 -10.51 14.53 -13.78
N GLY A 127 -10.07 14.17 -12.57
CA GLY A 127 -10.45 12.93 -11.90
C GLY A 127 -9.81 11.68 -12.50
N MET A 128 -8.96 11.83 -13.52
CA MET A 128 -8.34 10.71 -14.23
C MET A 128 -7.18 10.11 -13.45
N PHE A 129 -6.94 8.82 -13.64
CA PHE A 129 -6.02 8.04 -12.84
C PHE A 129 -4.74 7.76 -13.61
N THR A 130 -3.59 7.86 -12.94
CA THR A 130 -2.33 7.37 -13.51
C THR A 130 -2.11 5.89 -13.17
N TYR A 131 -1.47 5.17 -14.07
CA TYR A 131 -1.07 3.78 -13.84
C TYR A 131 0.27 3.72 -13.11
N MET A 132 1.29 4.34 -13.71
CA MET A 132 2.66 4.42 -13.21
C MET A 132 2.92 5.81 -12.66
N THR A 133 3.75 5.91 -11.62
CA THR A 133 4.30 7.19 -11.15
C THR A 133 5.80 7.20 -11.43
N PRO A 134 6.23 7.73 -12.60
CA PRO A 134 7.64 7.79 -12.97
C PRO A 134 8.48 8.53 -11.92
N MET A 135 9.61 7.92 -11.55
CA MET A 135 10.63 8.53 -10.70
C MET A 135 11.77 9.15 -11.53
N LEU A 136 11.74 8.97 -12.86
CA LEU A 136 12.65 9.62 -13.79
C LEU A 136 12.42 11.14 -13.82
N ALA A 137 13.51 11.91 -13.71
CA ALA A 137 13.43 13.37 -13.70
C ALA A 137 12.88 13.92 -15.02
N GLY A 138 11.86 14.78 -14.93
CA GLY A 138 11.23 15.43 -16.09
C GLY A 138 10.18 14.60 -16.82
N GLU A 139 9.95 13.35 -16.40
CA GLU A 139 8.96 12.47 -17.01
C GLU A 139 7.54 12.87 -16.59
N ALA A 140 6.61 12.82 -17.54
CA ALA A 140 5.22 13.13 -17.28
C ALA A 140 4.43 11.87 -16.91
N ARG A 141 3.42 12.03 -16.06
CA ARG A 141 2.45 10.95 -15.81
C ARG A 141 1.50 10.84 -17.00
N ALA A 142 1.28 9.61 -17.46
CA ALA A 142 0.15 9.30 -18.31
C ALA A 142 -1.12 9.20 -17.46
N TRP A 143 -2.24 9.65 -17.99
CA TRP A 143 -3.54 9.65 -17.31
C TRP A 143 -4.53 8.83 -18.13
N SER A 144 -5.42 8.14 -17.43
CA SER A 144 -6.57 7.49 -18.04
C SER A 144 -7.50 8.51 -18.71
N SER A 145 -8.38 8.01 -19.54
CA SER A 145 -9.55 8.69 -20.08
C SER A 145 -10.81 8.26 -19.31
N PRO A 146 -11.90 9.04 -19.38
CA PRO A 146 -13.11 8.72 -18.62
C PRO A 146 -13.79 7.40 -19.03
N PHE A 147 -13.63 6.97 -20.29
CA PHE A 147 -14.44 5.89 -20.86
C PHE A 147 -13.65 4.86 -21.70
N ASP A 148 -12.37 5.09 -22.02
CA ASP A 148 -11.63 4.24 -22.95
C ASP A 148 -10.46 3.47 -22.31
N ASP A 149 -10.18 3.71 -21.02
CA ASP A 149 -9.07 3.06 -20.31
C ASP A 149 -9.57 2.14 -19.19
N PHE A 150 -9.38 0.84 -19.38
CA PHE A 150 -9.88 -0.24 -18.50
C PHE A 150 -8.75 -0.95 -17.75
N TRP A 151 -7.82 -0.18 -17.22
CA TRP A 151 -6.65 -0.72 -16.53
C TRP A 151 -6.95 -1.12 -15.08
N CYS A 152 -6.14 -2.02 -14.52
CA CYS A 152 -6.23 -2.37 -13.09
C CYS A 152 -6.11 -1.13 -12.17
N CYS A 153 -5.25 -0.17 -12.52
CA CYS A 153 -5.04 1.06 -11.76
C CYS A 153 -6.23 2.04 -11.79
N VAL A 154 -7.10 1.94 -12.80
CA VAL A 154 -8.39 2.67 -12.78
C VAL A 154 -9.30 2.06 -11.71
N GLY A 155 -9.37 0.72 -11.64
CA GLY A 155 -10.10 -0.01 -10.60
C GLY A 155 -9.64 0.34 -9.19
N SER A 156 -8.35 0.16 -8.91
CA SER A 156 -7.78 0.48 -7.59
C SER A 156 -7.84 1.98 -7.26
N GLY A 157 -7.73 2.87 -8.26
CA GLY A 157 -7.91 4.30 -8.10
C GLY A 157 -9.32 4.65 -7.59
N MET A 158 -10.37 4.08 -8.21
CA MET A 158 -11.75 4.29 -7.74
C MET A 158 -11.94 3.82 -6.30
N GLU A 159 -11.41 2.65 -5.94
CA GLU A 159 -11.50 2.15 -4.56
C GLU A 159 -10.73 3.03 -3.58
N ALA A 160 -9.49 3.40 -3.89
CA ALA A 160 -8.60 4.10 -2.96
C ALA A 160 -9.11 5.49 -2.58
N HIS A 161 -9.64 6.25 -3.56
CA HIS A 161 -10.14 7.61 -3.33
C HIS A 161 -11.50 7.63 -2.61
N ALA A 162 -12.21 6.51 -2.53
CA ALA A 162 -13.45 6.38 -1.78
C ALA A 162 -13.25 6.10 -0.27
N GLN A 163 -12.01 5.83 0.17
CA GLN A 163 -11.74 5.25 1.50
C GLN A 163 -10.66 6.01 2.31
N PHE A 164 -10.39 7.29 2.02
CA PHE A 164 -9.40 8.06 2.79
C PHE A 164 -9.73 8.20 4.29
N GLY A 165 -11.01 8.08 4.67
CA GLY A 165 -11.44 8.09 6.07
C GLY A 165 -11.11 6.82 6.85
N ASP A 166 -10.93 5.67 6.18
CA ASP A 166 -10.89 4.33 6.79
C ASP A 166 -9.74 4.11 7.77
N SER A 167 -8.68 4.89 7.65
CA SER A 167 -7.44 4.69 8.41
C SER A 167 -7.02 5.91 9.21
N ILE A 168 -7.89 6.93 9.31
CA ILE A 168 -7.63 8.10 10.15
C ILE A 168 -7.69 7.72 11.63
N TYR A 169 -8.75 7.02 12.04
CA TYR A 169 -9.00 6.63 13.42
C TYR A 169 -9.18 5.12 13.52
N TRP A 170 -8.56 4.51 14.51
CA TRP A 170 -8.74 3.11 14.88
C TRP A 170 -9.08 3.02 16.37
N GLN A 171 -9.65 1.92 16.84
CA GLN A 171 -10.01 1.78 18.26
C GLN A 171 -9.88 0.34 18.74
N ASP A 172 -9.61 0.19 20.03
CA ASP A 172 -9.63 -1.08 20.74
C ASP A 172 -10.23 -0.92 22.14
N GLY A 173 -10.08 -1.93 23.01
CA GLY A 173 -10.57 -1.86 24.39
C GLY A 173 -9.85 -0.83 25.28
N GLN A 174 -8.77 -0.21 24.82
CA GLN A 174 -7.99 0.80 25.55
C GLN A 174 -8.30 2.22 25.10
N GLY A 175 -8.83 2.42 23.89
CA GLY A 175 -9.29 3.73 23.42
C GLY A 175 -9.19 3.90 21.92
N VAL A 176 -9.02 5.16 21.49
CA VAL A 176 -8.95 5.55 20.08
C VAL A 176 -7.51 5.95 19.71
N TYR A 177 -7.04 5.37 18.62
CA TYR A 177 -5.80 5.70 17.93
C TYR A 177 -6.09 6.77 16.88
N VAL A 178 -5.34 7.88 16.92
CA VAL A 178 -5.35 8.92 15.89
C VAL A 178 -4.11 8.73 15.03
N ASN A 179 -4.27 8.16 13.85
CA ASN A 179 -3.15 7.71 13.03
C ASN A 179 -2.78 8.68 11.91
N LEU A 180 -3.75 9.37 11.32
CA LEU A 180 -3.53 10.31 10.21
C LEU A 180 -4.06 11.69 10.57
N TYR A 181 -3.31 12.73 10.24
CA TYR A 181 -3.68 14.11 10.57
C TYR A 181 -4.49 14.80 9.46
N VAL A 182 -5.62 14.18 9.10
CA VAL A 182 -6.53 14.67 8.04
C VAL A 182 -7.74 15.35 8.70
N PRO A 183 -8.15 16.56 8.25
CA PRO A 183 -9.31 17.26 8.79
C PRO A 183 -10.57 16.38 8.76
N SER A 184 -11.05 16.00 9.95
CA SER A 184 -12.10 14.99 10.10
C SER A 184 -12.65 14.98 11.53
N SER A 185 -13.82 14.37 11.70
CA SER A 185 -14.44 14.16 13.01
C SER A 185 -14.71 12.68 13.25
N VAL A 186 -14.54 12.24 14.51
CA VAL A 186 -14.84 10.89 14.95
C VAL A 186 -15.84 10.91 16.10
N ARG A 187 -16.83 10.02 16.03
CA ARG A 187 -17.77 9.73 17.11
C ARG A 187 -17.79 8.23 17.36
N ASP A 188 -17.60 7.80 18.61
CA ASP A 188 -17.58 6.38 18.97
C ASP A 188 -18.77 5.97 19.86
N ALA A 189 -18.86 4.66 20.14
CA ALA A 189 -19.93 4.12 20.99
C ALA A 189 -19.74 4.41 22.49
N ALA A 190 -18.53 4.80 22.92
CA ALA A 190 -18.23 5.18 24.29
C ALA A 190 -18.56 6.66 24.59
N GLY A 191 -18.99 7.42 23.57
CA GLY A 191 -19.37 8.83 23.69
C GLY A 191 -18.23 9.80 23.39
N LEU A 192 -17.11 9.35 22.81
CA LEU A 192 -16.10 10.23 22.26
C LEU A 192 -16.71 11.03 21.09
N ASP A 193 -16.47 12.34 21.09
CA ASP A 193 -16.75 13.23 19.96
C ASP A 193 -15.55 14.18 19.81
N MET A 194 -14.77 13.99 18.74
CA MET A 194 -13.53 14.71 18.51
C MET A 194 -13.47 15.20 17.07
N THR A 195 -12.90 16.38 16.86
CA THR A 195 -12.59 16.93 15.54
C THR A 195 -11.13 17.35 15.51
N LEU A 196 -10.44 16.96 14.44
CA LEU A 196 -9.04 17.27 14.16
C LEU A 196 -8.92 18.39 13.12
#